data_AF-A0A938KT24-F1
#
_entry.id   AF-A0A938KT24-F1
#
_cell.length_a   1.000
_cell.length_b   1.000
_cell.length_c   1.000
_cell.angle_alpha   90.00
_cell.angle_beta   90.00
_cell.angle_gamma   90.00
#
_symmetry.space_group_name_H-M   'P 1'
#
loop_
_entity.id
_entity.type
_entity.pdbx_description
1 polymer ?
#
loop_
_entity_poly.entity_id
_entity_poly.type
_entity_poly.pdbx_seq_one_letter_code
_entity_poly.pdbx_strand_id
1 'polypeptide(L)'
;MSPYLVLGLIIAYFGMLVLVAWRTGGSQDNQSFFVAGRQAPWYLVAFGMIGASLSGVTFVSVPGAVGAATGNNGFSYFQLVLGYFVGYQVIIHGLLPLYYRLNLTSIYGYLCLRFGPSTHYTGAAFFILSRTIGSSFRLYLVSMILDQLVLGPLGLPFWLTVTVTVALIWLYTFRGGMKT
;
A
#
# COMPACT_ATOMS: atom_id res chain seq x y z
N MET A 1 -24.26 8.95 8.40
CA MET A 1 -24.59 8.38 7.07
C MET A 1 -25.32 7.06 7.30
N SER A 2 -26.23 6.65 6.40
CA SER A 2 -26.89 5.34 6.55
C SER A 2 -25.86 4.22 6.33
N PRO A 3 -25.72 3.25 7.26
CA PRO A 3 -24.83 2.10 7.11
C PRO A 3 -25.04 1.35 5.78
N TYR A 4 -26.29 1.27 5.33
CA TYR A 4 -26.67 0.62 4.08
C TYR A 4 -26.14 1.33 2.84
N LEU A 5 -26.08 2.66 2.87
CA LEU A 5 -25.52 3.44 1.76
C LEU A 5 -24.00 3.24 1.67
N VAL A 6 -23.30 3.24 2.80
CA VAL A 6 -21.85 2.98 2.86
C VAL A 6 -21.55 1.57 2.35
N LEU A 7 -22.30 0.57 2.82
CA LEU A 7 -22.18 -0.81 2.36
C LEU A 7 -22.43 -0.93 0.85
N GLY A 8 -23.47 -0.27 0.33
CA GLY A 8 -23.78 -0.24 -1.10
C GLY A 8 -22.64 0.35 -1.95
N LEU A 9 -22.02 1.45 -1.49
CA LEU A 9 -20.86 2.04 -2.15
C LEU A 9 -19.64 1.12 -2.16
N ILE A 10 -19.36 0.44 -1.03
CA ILE A 10 -18.26 -0.53 -0.93
C ILE A 10 -18.49 -1.68 -1.92
N ILE A 11 -19.69 -2.26 -1.95
CA ILE A 11 -20.04 -3.35 -2.85
C ILE A 11 -19.92 -2.91 -4.32
N ALA A 12 -20.43 -1.72 -4.67
CA ALA A 12 -20.34 -1.19 -6.02
C ALA A 12 -18.88 -0.97 -6.46
N TYR A 13 -18.04 -0.42 -5.58
CA TYR A 13 -16.63 -0.18 -5.85
C TYR A 13 -15.85 -1.49 -6.06
N PHE A 14 -15.99 -2.46 -5.14
CA PHE A 14 -15.34 -3.77 -5.29
C PHE A 14 -15.88 -4.54 -6.50
N GLY A 15 -17.18 -4.44 -6.79
CA GLY A 15 -17.79 -5.01 -7.99
C GLY A 15 -17.19 -4.43 -9.27
N MET A 16 -16.97 -3.11 -9.32
CA MET A 16 -16.27 -2.46 -10.43
C MET A 16 -14.83 -2.98 -10.58
N LEU A 17 -14.07 -3.08 -9.49
CA LEU A 17 -12.70 -3.61 -9.53
C LEU A 17 -12.65 -5.05 -10.06
N VAL A 18 -13.54 -5.92 -9.59
CA VAL A 18 -13.64 -7.31 -10.05
C VAL A 18 -14.01 -7.36 -11.53
N LEU A 19 -14.94 -6.52 -11.98
CA LEU A 19 -15.34 -6.44 -13.39
C LEU A 19 -14.17 -6.01 -14.29
N VAL A 20 -13.40 -5.01 -13.87
CA VAL A 20 -12.20 -4.56 -14.60
C VAL A 20 -11.17 -5.69 -14.66
N ALA A 21 -10.82 -6.29 -13.51
CA ALA A 21 -9.87 -7.40 -13.45
C ALA A 21 -10.28 -8.60 -14.31
N TRP A 22 -11.57 -8.94 -14.33
CA TRP A 22 -12.09 -10.01 -15.18
C TRP A 22 -11.97 -9.68 -16.68
N ARG A 23 -12.21 -8.43 -17.08
CA ARG A 23 -12.08 -8.00 -18.48
C ARG A 23 -10.62 -7.87 -18.94
N THR A 24 -9.69 -7.57 -18.04
CA THR A 24 -8.27 -7.37 -18.36
C THR A 24 -7.38 -8.57 -18.04
N GLY A 25 -7.94 -9.66 -17.51
CA GLY A 25 -7.19 -10.85 -17.11
C GLY A 25 -6.64 -11.66 -18.29
N GLY A 26 -5.39 -11.38 -18.70
CA GLY A 26 -4.62 -12.17 -19.68
C GLY A 26 -3.73 -13.27 -19.08
N SER A 27 -3.09 -14.09 -19.93
CA SER A 27 -2.39 -15.35 -19.61
C SER A 27 -1.31 -15.27 -18.52
N GLN A 28 -1.15 -16.36 -17.77
CA GLN A 28 -0.31 -16.50 -16.57
C GLN A 28 1.11 -16.94 -16.92
N ASP A 29 2.05 -15.98 -17.02
CA ASP A 29 3.47 -16.29 -16.97
C ASP A 29 4.13 -15.51 -15.81
N ASN A 30 5.04 -16.14 -15.08
CA ASN A 30 5.69 -15.58 -13.89
C ASN A 30 6.49 -14.31 -14.21
N GLN A 31 7.01 -14.18 -15.43
CA GLN A 31 7.67 -12.95 -15.90
C GLN A 31 6.68 -11.79 -16.07
N SER A 32 5.48 -12.06 -16.55
CA SER A 32 4.40 -11.08 -16.65
C SER A 32 3.88 -10.66 -15.27
N PHE A 33 3.94 -11.56 -14.28
CA PHE A 33 3.52 -11.30 -12.90
C PHE A 33 4.46 -10.36 -12.14
N PHE A 34 5.77 -10.60 -12.17
CA PHE A 34 6.72 -9.82 -11.36
C PHE A 34 7.32 -8.61 -12.08
N VAL A 35 7.34 -8.61 -13.41
CA VAL A 35 8.17 -7.67 -14.18
C VAL A 35 7.35 -6.89 -15.23
N ALA A 36 6.11 -7.29 -15.53
CA ALA A 36 5.31 -6.70 -16.61
C ALA A 36 6.13 -6.54 -17.91
N GLY A 37 7.01 -7.50 -18.20
CA GLY A 37 7.94 -7.48 -19.33
C GLY A 37 8.95 -6.32 -19.37
N ARG A 38 9.10 -5.52 -18.30
CA ARG A 38 9.86 -4.24 -18.25
C ARG A 38 9.39 -3.19 -19.27
N GLN A 39 8.17 -3.33 -19.80
CA GLN A 39 7.63 -2.46 -20.86
C GLN A 39 6.52 -1.52 -20.37
N ALA A 40 6.28 -1.46 -19.05
CA ALA A 40 5.28 -0.57 -18.49
C ALA A 40 5.62 0.90 -18.81
N PRO A 41 4.71 1.65 -19.45
CA PRO A 41 4.88 3.09 -19.69
C PRO A 41 5.19 3.82 -18.38
N TRP A 42 6.15 4.74 -18.42
CA TRP A 42 6.65 5.43 -17.21
C TRP A 42 5.54 6.13 -16.42
N TYR A 43 4.50 6.65 -17.09
CA TYR A 43 3.38 7.31 -16.42
C TYR A 43 2.49 6.32 -15.67
N LEU A 44 2.28 5.09 -16.17
CA LEU A 44 1.55 4.05 -15.43
C LEU A 44 2.34 3.62 -14.19
N VAL A 45 3.66 3.50 -14.32
CA VAL A 45 4.53 3.22 -13.18
C VAL A 45 4.47 4.37 -12.16
N ALA A 46 4.49 5.63 -12.61
CA ALA A 46 4.38 6.79 -11.73
C ALA A 46 3.06 6.82 -10.96
N PHE A 47 1.92 6.61 -11.63
CA PHE A 47 0.62 6.52 -10.95
C PHE A 47 0.57 5.37 -9.95
N GLY A 48 1.10 4.20 -10.31
CA GLY A 48 1.20 3.06 -9.40
C GLY A 48 2.07 3.36 -8.18
N MET A 49 3.22 4.03 -8.36
CA MET A 49 4.11 4.40 -7.26
C MET A 49 3.48 5.43 -6.31
N ILE A 50 2.75 6.42 -6.84
CA ILE A 50 1.99 7.37 -6.01
C ILE A 50 0.92 6.62 -5.21
N GLY A 51 0.14 5.76 -5.86
CA GLY A 51 -0.88 4.94 -5.22
C GLY A 51 -0.31 4.04 -4.11
N ALA A 52 0.86 3.44 -4.33
CA ALA A 52 1.52 2.58 -3.34
C ALA A 52 2.09 3.37 -2.14
N SER A 53 2.42 4.64 -2.34
CA SER A 53 2.98 5.52 -1.31
C SER A 53 1.90 6.11 -0.41
N LEU A 54 0.70 6.33 -0.95
CA LEU A 54 -0.46 6.82 -0.20
C LEU A 54 -1.21 5.66 0.46
N SER A 55 -1.90 5.94 1.57
CA SER A 55 -2.74 4.95 2.24
C SER A 55 -3.95 5.61 2.90
N GLY A 56 -4.95 4.80 3.28
CA GLY A 56 -6.11 5.29 4.03
C GLY A 56 -5.71 6.03 5.31
N VAL A 57 -4.57 5.68 5.92
CA VAL A 57 -4.00 6.40 7.07
C VAL A 57 -3.70 7.85 6.69
N THR A 58 -3.06 8.11 5.55
CA THR A 58 -2.74 9.47 5.09
C THR A 58 -4.01 10.31 4.90
N PHE A 59 -5.04 9.73 4.27
CA PHE A 59 -6.29 10.44 4.00
C PHE A 59 -7.09 10.78 5.26
N VAL A 60 -6.91 10.02 6.34
CA VAL A 60 -7.60 10.26 7.61
C VAL A 60 -6.74 11.14 8.53
N SER A 61 -5.46 10.84 8.65
CA SER A 61 -4.58 11.46 9.65
C SER A 61 -4.11 12.85 9.27
N VAL A 62 -3.82 13.13 7.99
CA VAL A 62 -3.31 14.44 7.57
C VAL A 62 -4.38 15.51 7.71
N PRO A 63 -5.61 15.35 7.16
CA PRO A 63 -6.68 16.32 7.41
C PRO A 63 -7.05 16.40 8.90
N GLY A 64 -7.03 15.27 9.62
CA GLY A 64 -7.27 15.25 11.06
C GLY A 64 -6.27 16.10 11.85
N ALA A 65 -4.99 16.08 11.47
CA ALA A 65 -3.94 16.88 12.11
C ALA A 65 -4.02 18.38 11.76
N VAL A 66 -4.53 18.73 10.58
CA VAL A 66 -4.75 20.13 10.18
C VAL A 66 -6.05 20.69 10.77
N GLY A 67 -7.09 19.86 10.88
CA GLY A 67 -8.39 20.23 11.43
C GLY A 67 -8.49 20.13 12.95
N ALA A 68 -7.44 19.68 13.64
CA ALA A 68 -7.44 19.52 15.09
C ALA A 68 -7.59 20.87 15.80
N ALA A 69 -8.53 20.96 16.75
CA ALA A 69 -8.78 22.17 17.53
C ALA A 69 -7.59 22.55 18.44
N THR A 70 -6.79 21.58 18.85
CA THR A 70 -5.59 21.76 19.68
C THR A 70 -4.41 21.10 18.98
N GLY A 71 -3.29 21.82 18.81
CA GLY A 71 -2.13 21.30 18.09
C GLY A 71 -2.31 21.25 16.56
N ASN A 72 -3.07 22.20 15.99
CA ASN A 72 -3.21 22.36 14.54
C ASN A 72 -1.83 22.46 13.87
N ASN A 73 -1.51 21.46 13.07
CA ASN A 73 -0.20 21.36 12.45
C ASN A 73 -0.11 22.10 11.11
N GLY A 74 -1.21 22.70 10.60
CA GLY A 74 -1.23 23.52 9.38
C GLY A 74 -0.45 22.88 8.23
N PHE A 75 0.56 23.59 7.72
CA PHE A 75 1.43 23.09 6.64
C PHE A 75 2.64 22.28 7.09
N SER A 76 2.73 21.86 8.36
CA SER A 76 3.88 21.09 8.85
C SER A 76 4.06 19.76 8.10
N TYR A 77 2.96 19.09 7.73
CA TYR A 77 3.02 17.88 6.90
C TYR A 77 3.55 18.18 5.48
N PHE A 78 3.34 19.39 4.96
CA PHE A 78 3.84 19.76 3.62
C PHE A 78 5.37 19.80 3.58
N GLN A 79 6.04 20.11 4.69
CA GLN A 79 7.50 20.05 4.77
C GLN A 79 8.01 18.61 4.53
N LEU A 80 7.30 17.59 5.02
CA LEU A 80 7.61 16.19 4.75
C LEU A 80 7.45 15.86 3.26
N VAL A 81 6.41 16.39 2.61
CA VAL A 81 6.17 16.21 1.17
C VAL A 81 7.30 16.82 0.34
N LEU A 82 7.78 18.02 0.70
CA LEU A 82 8.96 18.63 0.08
C LEU A 82 10.21 17.78 0.31
N GLY A 83 10.37 17.20 1.50
CA GLY A 83 11.43 16.25 1.82
C GLY A 83 11.41 15.01 0.93
N TYR A 84 10.22 14.47 0.61
CA TYR A 84 10.10 13.34 -0.33
C TYR A 84 10.62 13.69 -1.72
N PHE A 85 10.34 14.90 -2.22
CA PHE A 85 10.87 15.35 -3.51
C PHE A 85 12.40 15.29 -3.54
N VAL A 86 13.07 15.84 -2.51
CA VAL A 86 14.53 15.79 -2.39
C VAL A 86 15.03 14.34 -2.27
N GLY A 87 14.36 13.52 -1.46
CA GLY A 87 14.70 12.10 -1.31
C GLY A 87 14.63 11.33 -2.64
N TYR A 88 13.62 11.60 -3.47
CA TYR A 88 13.51 10.98 -4.79
C TYR A 88 14.66 11.38 -5.71
N GLN A 89 15.17 12.62 -5.65
CA GLN A 89 16.36 13.01 -6.42
C GLN A 89 17.57 12.16 -6.04
N VAL A 90 17.77 11.89 -4.75
CA VAL A 90 18.86 11.02 -4.27
C VAL A 90 18.66 9.58 -4.75
N ILE A 91 17.43 9.07 -4.73
CA ILE A 91 17.11 7.72 -5.23
C ILE A 91 17.40 7.61 -6.72
N ILE A 92 16.95 8.59 -7.52
CA ILE A 92 17.10 8.60 -8.98
C ILE A 92 18.56 8.72 -9.41
N HIS A 93 19.32 9.62 -8.80
CA HIS A 93 20.69 9.88 -9.23
C HIS A 93 21.73 8.99 -8.53
N GLY A 94 21.44 8.47 -7.34
CA GLY A 94 22.37 7.65 -6.57
C GLY A 94 22.03 6.16 -6.59
N LEU A 95 20.86 5.80 -6.07
CA LEU A 95 20.52 4.40 -5.78
C LEU A 95 20.08 3.60 -7.01
N LEU A 96 19.24 4.18 -7.88
CA LEU A 96 18.75 3.49 -9.07
C LEU A 96 19.89 3.06 -10.01
N PRO A 97 20.87 3.92 -10.38
CA PRO A 97 21.97 3.52 -11.25
C PRO A 97 22.78 2.34 -10.67
N LEU A 98 23.01 2.36 -9.35
CA LEU A 98 23.70 1.29 -8.65
C LEU A 98 22.95 -0.05 -8.74
N TYR A 99 21.64 -0.05 -8.42
CA TYR A 99 20.84 -1.27 -8.40
C TYR A 99 20.63 -1.85 -9.79
N TYR A 100 20.47 -1.00 -10.80
CA TYR A 100 20.37 -1.42 -12.20
C TYR A 100 21.68 -2.02 -12.71
N ARG A 101 22.83 -1.40 -12.38
CA ARG A 101 24.15 -1.93 -12.76
C ARG A 101 24.42 -3.31 -12.15
N LEU A 102 23.97 -3.54 -10.93
CA LEU A 102 24.16 -4.81 -10.21
C LEU A 102 23.09 -5.87 -10.52
N ASN A 103 22.08 -5.55 -11.35
CA ASN A 103 20.96 -6.45 -11.69
C ASN A 103 20.32 -7.13 -10.46
N LEU A 104 20.13 -6.37 -9.38
CA LEU A 104 19.59 -6.89 -8.12
C LEU A 104 18.08 -7.09 -8.21
N THR A 105 17.59 -8.26 -7.78
CA THR A 105 16.16 -8.52 -7.60
C THR A 105 15.60 -7.84 -6.34
N SER A 106 16.45 -7.62 -5.34
CA SER A 106 16.10 -7.00 -4.05
C SER A 106 17.16 -5.96 -3.68
N ILE A 107 16.72 -4.80 -3.16
CA ILE A 107 17.63 -3.75 -2.69
C ILE A 107 18.57 -4.26 -1.57
N TYR A 108 18.12 -5.25 -0.79
CA TYR A 108 18.93 -5.87 0.27
C TYR A 108 20.03 -6.75 -0.30
N GLY A 109 19.91 -7.22 -1.55
CA GLY A 109 20.97 -7.98 -2.22
C GLY A 109 22.28 -7.20 -2.31
N TYR A 110 22.21 -5.87 -2.35
CA TYR A 110 23.39 -5.00 -2.24
C TYR A 110 24.16 -5.21 -0.94
N LEU A 111 23.46 -5.41 0.18
CA LEU A 111 24.09 -5.68 1.49
C LEU A 111 24.87 -6.99 1.46
N CYS A 112 24.34 -8.02 0.78
CA CYS A 112 25.05 -9.27 0.57
C CYS A 112 26.38 -9.06 -0.14
N LEU A 113 26.36 -8.32 -1.26
CA LEU A 113 27.55 -8.05 -2.06
C LEU A 113 28.59 -7.22 -1.30
N ARG A 114 28.13 -6.27 -0.48
CA ARG A 114 29.04 -5.31 0.20
C ARG A 114 29.56 -5.80 1.54
N PHE A 115 28.76 -6.55 2.30
CA PHE A 115 29.01 -6.89 3.70
C PHE A 115 28.74 -8.38 4.03
N GLY A 116 28.32 -9.17 3.05
CA GLY A 116 28.10 -10.61 3.19
C GLY A 116 26.68 -11.03 3.58
N PRO A 117 26.40 -12.35 3.57
CA PRO A 117 25.05 -12.90 3.66
C PRO A 117 24.28 -12.53 4.93
N SER A 118 24.96 -12.42 6.08
CA SER A 118 24.30 -12.09 7.35
C SER A 118 23.59 -10.75 7.29
N THR A 119 24.21 -9.74 6.67
CA THR A 119 23.59 -8.40 6.55
C THR A 119 22.40 -8.36 5.60
N HIS A 120 22.41 -9.21 4.57
CA HIS A 120 21.26 -9.40 3.68
C HIS A 120 20.07 -9.95 4.45
N TYR A 121 20.25 -11.03 5.21
CA TYR A 121 19.17 -11.62 6.00
C TYR A 121 18.65 -10.68 7.08
N THR A 122 19.55 -9.97 7.78
CA THR A 122 19.15 -8.98 8.78
C THR A 122 18.35 -7.83 8.15
N GLY A 123 18.83 -7.27 7.03
CA GLY A 123 18.12 -6.19 6.33
C GLY A 123 16.74 -6.63 5.82
N ALA A 124 16.65 -7.81 5.21
CA ALA A 124 15.39 -8.38 4.75
C ALA A 124 14.43 -8.70 5.92
N ALA A 125 14.95 -9.19 7.05
CA ALA A 125 14.14 -9.45 8.24
C ALA A 125 13.55 -8.16 8.82
N PHE A 126 14.34 -7.09 8.96
CA PHE A 126 13.84 -5.78 9.39
C PHE A 126 12.82 -5.20 8.41
N PHE A 127 13.01 -5.40 7.11
CA PHE A 127 12.01 -5.02 6.12
C PHE A 127 10.68 -5.75 6.32
N ILE A 128 10.72 -7.08 6.44
CA ILE A 128 9.50 -7.88 6.65
C ILE A 128 8.81 -7.48 7.96
N LEU A 129 9.57 -7.27 9.03
CA LEU A 129 9.04 -6.87 10.32
C LEU A 129 8.37 -5.49 10.23
N SER A 130 9.09 -4.47 9.74
CA SER A 130 8.56 -3.11 9.59
C SER A 130 7.36 -3.05 8.64
N ARG A 131 7.40 -3.81 7.54
CA ARG A 131 6.31 -3.90 6.57
C ARG A 131 5.07 -4.58 7.16
N THR A 132 5.26 -5.65 7.93
CA THR A 132 4.17 -6.33 8.64
C THR A 132 3.50 -5.39 9.64
N ILE A 133 4.29 -4.75 10.51
CA ILE A 133 3.77 -3.80 11.51
C ILE A 133 3.01 -2.65 10.83
N GLY A 134 3.62 -2.01 9.83
CA GLY A 134 2.98 -0.92 9.10
C GLY A 134 1.69 -1.32 8.38
N SER A 135 1.63 -2.53 7.84
CA SER A 135 0.43 -3.06 7.18
C SER A 135 -0.67 -3.38 8.19
N SER A 136 -0.33 -3.94 9.35
CA SER A 136 -1.27 -4.20 10.45
C SER A 136 -1.91 -2.92 10.98
N PHE A 137 -1.13 -1.85 11.19
CA PHE A 137 -1.68 -0.56 11.62
C PHE A 137 -2.63 0.06 10.59
N ARG A 138 -2.30 -0.01 9.30
CA ARG A 138 -3.19 0.44 8.22
C ARG A 138 -4.50 -0.34 8.23
N LEU A 139 -4.43 -1.65 8.37
CA LEU A 139 -5.61 -2.52 8.42
C LEU A 139 -6.47 -2.21 9.65
N TYR A 140 -5.84 -2.03 10.82
CA TYR A 140 -6.55 -1.65 12.04
C TYR A 140 -7.35 -0.36 11.87
N LEU A 141 -6.75 0.69 11.30
CA LEU A 141 -7.43 1.96 11.06
C LEU A 141 -8.60 1.82 10.07
N VAL A 142 -8.43 1.05 9.01
CA VAL A 142 -9.52 0.78 8.05
C VAL A 142 -10.67 0.02 8.73
N SER A 143 -10.36 -1.03 9.49
CA SER A 143 -11.37 -1.80 10.23
C SER A 143 -12.11 -0.95 11.26
N MET A 144 -11.42 -0.04 11.94
CA MET A 144 -12.04 0.89 12.91
C MET A 144 -13.05 1.82 12.23
N ILE A 145 -12.71 2.35 11.05
CA ILE A 145 -13.61 3.22 10.29
C ILE A 145 -14.82 2.43 9.77
N LEU A 146 -14.60 1.22 9.25
CA LEU A 146 -15.69 0.34 8.79
C LEU A 146 -16.63 -0.05 9.94
N ASP A 147 -16.08 -0.30 11.12
CA ASP A 147 -16.85 -0.61 12.32
C ASP A 147 -17.74 0.58 12.68
N GLN A 148 -17.15 1.77 12.81
CA GLN A 148 -17.86 2.99 13.19
C GLN A 148 -18.96 3.38 12.20
N LEU A 149 -18.78 3.12 10.90
CA LEU A 149 -19.71 3.52 9.86
C LEU A 149 -20.76 2.46 9.51
N VAL A 150 -20.46 1.18 9.70
CA VAL A 150 -21.28 0.08 9.16
C VAL A 150 -21.62 -0.96 10.22
N LEU A 151 -20.64 -1.72 10.70
CA LEU A 151 -20.92 -2.93 11.50
C LEU A 151 -21.27 -2.60 12.96
N GLY A 152 -20.66 -1.58 13.55
CA GLY A 152 -20.97 -1.08 14.88
C GLY A 152 -22.43 -0.59 15.00
N PRO A 153 -22.92 0.27 14.08
CA PRO A 153 -24.34 0.64 14.02
C PRO A 153 -25.31 -0.54 13.83
N LEU A 154 -24.85 -1.67 13.28
CA LEU A 154 -25.63 -2.90 13.12
C LEU A 154 -25.56 -3.82 14.37
N GLY A 155 -24.86 -3.39 15.43
CA GLY A 155 -24.74 -4.13 16.69
C GLY A 155 -23.72 -5.27 16.68
N LEU A 156 -22.83 -5.32 15.67
CA LEU A 156 -21.82 -6.36 15.56
C LEU A 156 -20.56 -6.00 16.38
N PRO A 157 -19.87 -6.99 16.98
CA PRO A 157 -18.66 -6.74 17.75
C PRO A 157 -17.46 -6.46 16.84
N PHE A 158 -16.54 -5.59 17.30
CA PHE A 158 -15.37 -5.14 16.53
C PHE A 158 -14.50 -6.27 15.96
N TRP A 159 -14.32 -7.38 16.70
CA TRP A 159 -13.51 -8.51 16.22
C TRP A 159 -14.08 -9.09 14.92
N LEU A 160 -15.41 -9.10 14.76
CA LEU A 160 -16.07 -9.58 13.55
C LEU A 160 -15.80 -8.64 12.38
N THR A 161 -15.79 -7.33 12.62
CA THR A 161 -15.42 -6.32 11.61
C THR A 161 -14.00 -6.50 11.12
N VAL A 162 -13.05 -6.75 12.04
CA VAL A 162 -11.67 -7.05 11.68
C VAL A 162 -11.61 -8.34 10.83
N THR A 163 -12.26 -9.42 11.27
CA THR A 163 -12.26 -10.69 10.54
C THR A 163 -12.83 -10.56 9.12
N VAL A 164 -13.96 -9.88 8.96
CA VAL A 164 -14.58 -9.64 7.64
C VAL A 164 -13.67 -8.80 6.76
N THR A 165 -13.07 -7.75 7.30
CA THR A 165 -12.16 -6.87 6.55
C THR A 165 -10.93 -7.63 6.07
N VAL A 166 -10.30 -8.42 6.95
CA VAL A 166 -9.16 -9.27 6.59
C VAL A 166 -9.56 -10.32 5.55
N ALA A 167 -10.72 -10.96 5.72
CA ALA A 167 -11.21 -11.97 4.78
C ALA A 167 -11.47 -11.39 3.38
N LEU A 168 -12.05 -10.18 3.29
CA LEU A 168 -12.28 -9.50 2.02
C LEU A 168 -10.98 -9.11 1.32
N ILE A 169 -10.02 -8.54 2.06
CA ILE A 169 -8.70 -8.19 1.51
C ILE A 169 -7.96 -9.45 1.07
N TRP A 170 -8.01 -10.51 1.89
CA TRP A 170 -7.40 -11.78 1.55
C TRP A 170 -8.03 -12.41 0.31
N LEU A 171 -9.37 -12.44 0.20
CA LEU A 171 -10.07 -12.98 -0.95
C LEU A 171 -9.69 -12.23 -2.25
N TYR A 172 -9.63 -10.91 -2.20
CA TYR A 172 -9.20 -10.08 -3.32
C TYR A 172 -7.73 -10.32 -3.69
N THR A 173 -6.84 -10.37 -2.70
CA THR A 173 -5.40 -10.58 -2.92
C THR A 173 -5.10 -11.99 -3.43
N PHE A 174 -5.78 -13.00 -2.89
CA PHE A 174 -5.61 -14.41 -3.24
C PHE A 174 -6.11 -14.71 -4.66
N ARG A 175 -7.25 -14.12 -5.08
CA ARG A 175 -7.78 -14.29 -6.44
C ARG A 175 -7.14 -13.37 -7.48
N GLY A 176 -6.73 -12.16 -7.09
CA GLY A 176 -6.20 -11.15 -8.00
C GLY A 176 -4.71 -11.31 -8.31
N GLY A 177 -3.89 -11.71 -7.34
CA GLY A 177 -2.43 -11.61 -7.46
C GLY A 177 -1.98 -10.19 -7.85
N MET A 178 -0.71 -9.98 -8.22
CA MET A 178 -0.22 -8.67 -8.72
C MET A 178 -0.74 -8.29 -10.13
N LYS A 179 -1.91 -8.82 -10.54
CA LYS A 179 -2.54 -8.57 -11.84
C LYS A 179 -3.74 -7.59 -11.75
N THR A 180 -3.63 -6.58 -10.89
CA THR A 180 -4.42 -5.34 -10.98
C THR A 180 -3.51 -4.15 -11.00
#